data_AF-A0A1S9CZ42-F1
#
_entry.id   AF-A0A1S9CZ42-F1
#
_cell.length_a   1.000
_cell.length_b   1.000
_cell.length_c   1.000
_cell.angle_alpha   90.00
_cell.angle_beta   90.00
_cell.angle_gamma   90.00
#
_symmetry.space_group_name_H-M   'P 1'
#
loop_
_entity.id
_entity.type
_entity.pdbx_description
1 polymer ?
#
loop_
_entity_poly.entity_id
_entity_poly.type
_entity_poly.pdbx_seq_one_letter_code
_entity_poly.pdbx_strand_id
1 'polypeptide(L)'
;MGYRFAVDLDLEKFFDRVNHDVLMARVARKVRDKCLLGLIGRYLRAGVLVGDIIQATELGTPQGGPLSPLLANILLDDLDKELQRRGYRFARYADDLLILVKSPRTGERVKASITRYLTRELKLVVNEQKSRVVKTNGTKLRWSDQAFADFKHHVRQLTGRSWGVSMGYRLGRLARYIRGWMNYFGISDYYRPIPEIDSWTRRRIRMCYWKQWRWVRTKVRNLLALGTSKRQAILTALSSKSYWHLSKTLATQTGMTNDWLKSQGLISVRALWMRAHGYT
;
A
#
# COMPACT_ATOMS: atom_id res chain seq x y z
N MET A 1 13.42 14.05 -26.80
CA MET A 1 13.29 14.51 -25.40
C MET A 1 12.09 13.82 -24.75
N GLY A 2 12.33 12.96 -23.75
CA GLY A 2 11.28 12.20 -23.07
C GLY A 2 10.45 13.03 -22.09
N TYR A 3 9.33 12.48 -21.62
CA TYR A 3 8.50 13.07 -20.58
C TYR A 3 9.19 12.91 -19.21
N ARG A 4 9.75 14.00 -18.68
CA ARG A 4 10.56 14.01 -17.44
C ARG A 4 9.85 14.68 -16.26
N PHE A 5 8.63 15.14 -16.49
CA PHE A 5 7.81 15.82 -15.52
C PHE A 5 6.40 15.23 -15.57
N ALA A 6 5.70 15.28 -14.46
CA ALA A 6 4.31 14.88 -14.36
C ALA A 6 3.53 15.93 -13.58
N VAL A 7 2.31 16.19 -14.01
CA VAL A 7 1.32 16.94 -13.25
C VAL A 7 0.52 15.92 -12.46
N ASP A 8 0.69 15.94 -11.15
CA ASP A 8 -0.06 15.14 -10.19
C ASP A 8 -1.27 15.97 -9.72
N LEU A 9 -2.47 15.51 -10.03
CA LEU A 9 -3.73 16.18 -9.69
C LEU A 9 -4.53 15.32 -8.70
N ASP A 10 -4.86 15.91 -7.57
CA ASP A 10 -5.67 15.32 -6.49
C ASP A 10 -6.97 16.13 -6.36
N LEU A 11 -8.11 15.43 -6.26
CA LEU A 11 -9.43 16.05 -6.11
C LEU A 11 -9.78 16.14 -4.62
N GLU A 12 -10.23 17.32 -4.18
CA GLU A 12 -10.54 17.53 -2.76
C GLU A 12 -11.87 16.87 -2.40
N LYS A 13 -11.83 15.87 -1.51
CA LYS A 13 -13.02 15.14 -1.03
C LYS A 13 -13.95 14.74 -2.17
N PHE A 14 -13.37 14.09 -3.19
CA PHE A 14 -14.03 13.81 -4.46
C PHE A 14 -15.45 13.25 -4.28
N PHE A 15 -15.61 12.16 -3.52
CA PHE A 15 -16.91 11.52 -3.31
C PHE A 15 -17.90 12.39 -2.55
N ASP A 16 -17.48 13.37 -1.75
CA ASP A 16 -18.38 14.24 -0.98
C ASP A 16 -18.84 15.45 -1.78
N ARG A 17 -18.15 15.79 -2.88
CA ARG A 17 -18.39 17.00 -3.68
C ARG A 17 -18.98 16.73 -5.06
N VAL A 18 -19.29 15.48 -5.40
CA VAL A 18 -19.91 15.14 -6.68
C VAL A 18 -21.28 15.82 -6.81
N ASN A 19 -21.45 16.66 -7.83
CA ASN A 19 -22.75 17.26 -8.12
C ASN A 19 -23.70 16.24 -8.77
N HIS A 20 -24.87 16.02 -8.16
CA HIS A 20 -25.85 15.02 -8.63
C HIS A 20 -26.36 15.31 -10.03
N ASP A 21 -26.66 16.57 -10.36
CA ASP A 21 -27.22 16.92 -11.66
C ASP A 21 -26.20 16.70 -12.79
N VAL A 22 -24.95 17.11 -12.56
CA VAL A 22 -23.85 16.88 -13.51
C VAL A 22 -23.67 15.39 -13.74
N LEU A 23 -23.59 14.59 -12.66
CA LEU A 23 -23.44 13.15 -12.74
C LEU A 23 -24.64 12.49 -13.47
N MET A 24 -25.86 12.82 -13.08
CA MET A 24 -27.07 12.25 -13.68
C MET A 24 -27.20 12.61 -15.16
N ALA A 25 -26.82 13.83 -15.55
CA ALA A 25 -26.75 14.22 -16.96
C ALA A 25 -25.76 13.36 -17.75
N ARG A 26 -24.65 12.90 -17.15
CA ARG A 26 -23.70 11.97 -17.79
C ARG A 26 -24.25 10.55 -17.90
N VAL A 27 -24.87 10.05 -16.83
CA VAL A 27 -25.52 8.73 -16.85
C VAL A 27 -26.61 8.67 -17.92
N ALA A 28 -27.42 9.74 -18.03
CA ALA A 28 -28.51 9.85 -19.01
C ALA A 28 -28.04 9.86 -20.48
N ARG A 29 -26.76 10.10 -20.77
CA ARG A 29 -26.22 10.01 -22.14
C ARG A 29 -26.25 8.57 -22.69
N LYS A 30 -26.18 7.57 -21.80
CA LYS A 30 -26.13 6.16 -22.16
C LYS A 30 -27.36 5.39 -21.69
N VAL A 31 -27.88 5.73 -20.51
CA VAL A 31 -29.08 5.09 -19.94
C VAL A 31 -30.31 5.94 -20.27
N ARG A 32 -31.25 5.40 -21.05
CA ARG A 32 -32.51 6.08 -21.40
C ARG A 32 -33.69 5.70 -20.51
N ASP A 33 -33.56 4.63 -19.73
CA ASP A 33 -34.62 4.16 -18.82
C ASP A 33 -34.82 5.17 -17.68
N LYS A 34 -36.00 5.81 -17.68
CA LYS A 34 -36.40 6.80 -16.69
C LYS A 34 -36.56 6.20 -15.28
N CYS A 35 -36.99 4.94 -15.17
CA CYS A 35 -37.16 4.27 -13.89
C CYS A 35 -35.80 4.07 -13.21
N LEU A 36 -34.83 3.54 -13.95
CA LEU A 36 -33.47 3.35 -13.47
C LEU A 36 -32.79 4.69 -13.11
N LEU A 37 -32.93 5.72 -13.95
CA LEU A 37 -32.43 7.06 -13.63
C LEU A 37 -33.07 7.62 -12.35
N GLY A 38 -34.38 7.42 -12.17
CA GLY A 38 -35.08 7.79 -10.95
C GLY A 38 -34.61 7.03 -9.71
N LEU A 39 -34.24 5.76 -9.86
CA LEU A 39 -33.67 4.94 -8.78
C LEU A 39 -32.27 5.44 -8.39
N ILE A 40 -31.38 5.64 -9.36
CA ILE A 40 -30.02 6.15 -9.11
C ILE A 40 -30.08 7.53 -8.46
N GLY A 41 -30.94 8.42 -8.95
CA GLY A 41 -31.12 9.74 -8.37
C GLY A 41 -31.63 9.71 -6.92
N ARG A 42 -32.57 8.80 -6.60
CA ARG A 42 -33.02 8.58 -5.22
C ARG A 42 -31.90 8.02 -4.34
N TYR A 43 -31.08 7.12 -4.87
CA TYR A 43 -29.94 6.57 -4.15
C TYR A 43 -28.89 7.62 -3.81
N LEU A 44 -28.59 8.53 -4.74
CA LEU A 44 -27.64 9.64 -4.51
C LEU A 44 -28.13 10.65 -3.47
N ARG A 45 -29.44 10.91 -3.45
CA ARG A 45 -30.10 11.82 -2.50
C ARG A 45 -30.52 11.14 -1.20
N ALA A 46 -30.25 9.85 -1.05
CA ALA A 46 -30.50 9.16 0.20
C ALA A 46 -29.60 9.81 1.26
N GLY A 47 -30.23 10.48 2.23
CA GLY A 47 -29.53 11.20 3.28
C GLY A 47 -28.66 10.29 4.14
N VAL A 48 -27.81 10.92 4.96
CA VAL A 48 -26.99 10.23 5.95
C VAL A 48 -27.65 10.34 7.33
N LEU A 49 -27.65 9.25 8.09
CA LEU A 49 -28.08 9.25 9.47
C LEU A 49 -26.91 9.69 10.35
N VAL A 50 -27.01 10.85 10.98
CA VAL A 50 -26.02 11.38 11.92
C VAL A 50 -26.66 11.45 13.31
N GLY A 51 -26.31 10.49 14.17
CA GLY A 51 -27.06 10.25 15.41
C GLY A 51 -28.46 9.72 15.10
N ASP A 52 -29.49 10.43 15.55
CA ASP A 52 -30.91 10.09 15.29
C ASP A 52 -31.56 10.96 14.20
N ILE A 53 -30.77 11.81 13.51
CA ILE A 53 -31.30 12.78 12.53
C ILE A 53 -30.84 12.39 11.12
N ILE A 54 -31.80 12.32 10.19
CA ILE A 54 -31.53 12.14 8.76
C ILE A 54 -31.18 13.50 8.17
N GLN A 55 -29.94 13.66 7.71
CA GLN A 55 -29.49 14.85 6.99
C GLN A 55 -29.55 14.60 5.49
N ALA A 56 -30.16 15.52 4.74
CA ALA A 56 -30.19 15.45 3.29
C ALA A 56 -28.79 15.58 2.69
N THR A 57 -28.51 14.77 1.67
CA THR A 57 -27.23 14.82 0.94
C THR A 57 -27.42 15.61 -0.33
N GLU A 58 -27.04 16.89 -0.31
CA GLU A 58 -27.14 17.80 -1.48
C GLU A 58 -26.01 17.58 -2.50
N LEU A 59 -24.85 17.12 -2.03
CA LEU A 59 -23.68 16.83 -2.84
C LEU A 59 -23.04 15.52 -2.39
N GLY A 60 -22.38 14.88 -3.33
CA GLY A 60 -21.59 13.68 -3.11
C GLY A 60 -22.31 12.39 -3.43
N THR A 61 -21.61 11.29 -3.29
CA THR A 61 -22.11 9.93 -3.44
C THR A 61 -21.79 9.17 -2.17
N PRO A 62 -22.68 8.29 -1.68
CA PRO A 62 -22.44 7.56 -0.43
C PRO A 62 -21.14 6.76 -0.51
N GLN A 63 -20.19 7.06 0.39
CA GLN A 63 -18.93 6.33 0.51
C GLN A 63 -19.21 4.90 1.00
N GLY A 64 -18.78 3.90 0.24
CA GLY A 64 -19.07 2.49 0.51
C GLY A 64 -20.28 1.94 -0.25
N GLY A 65 -21.01 2.78 -0.99
CA GLY A 65 -22.01 2.31 -1.95
C GLY A 65 -21.34 1.52 -3.09
N PRO A 66 -21.83 0.32 -3.45
CA PRO A 66 -21.22 -0.49 -4.52
C PRO A 66 -21.27 0.20 -5.89
N LEU A 67 -22.21 1.14 -6.08
CA LEU A 67 -22.39 1.89 -7.32
C LEU A 67 -21.51 3.15 -7.41
N SER A 68 -21.07 3.71 -6.27
CA SER A 68 -20.35 4.97 -6.20
C SER A 68 -19.03 4.98 -7.01
N PRO A 69 -18.19 3.92 -7.01
CA PRO A 69 -16.98 3.86 -7.83
C PRO A 69 -17.26 3.87 -9.34
N LEU A 70 -18.38 3.28 -9.78
CA LEU A 70 -18.76 3.30 -11.19
C LEU A 70 -19.23 4.69 -11.61
N LEU A 71 -20.05 5.33 -10.78
CA LEU A 71 -20.54 6.69 -11.01
C LEU A 71 -19.39 7.71 -11.06
N ALA A 72 -18.41 7.54 -10.19
CA ALA A 72 -17.16 8.32 -10.21
C ALA A 72 -16.46 8.25 -11.57
N ASN A 73 -16.31 7.04 -12.12
CA ASN A 73 -15.69 6.85 -13.43
C ASN A 73 -16.53 7.42 -14.57
N ILE A 74 -17.86 7.35 -14.50
CA ILE A 74 -18.75 7.96 -15.50
C ILE A 74 -18.62 9.49 -15.50
N LEU A 75 -18.46 10.11 -14.32
CA LEU A 75 -18.23 11.55 -14.22
C LEU A 75 -16.88 11.95 -14.83
N LEU A 76 -15.83 11.19 -14.52
CA LEU A 76 -14.46 11.49 -14.96
C LEU A 76 -14.15 11.04 -16.40
N ASP A 77 -15.05 10.29 -17.05
CA ASP A 77 -14.91 9.91 -18.47
C ASP A 77 -14.82 11.13 -19.41
N ASP A 78 -15.51 12.23 -19.08
CA ASP A 78 -15.40 13.48 -19.85
C ASP A 78 -14.01 14.12 -19.72
N LEU A 79 -13.40 14.03 -18.55
CA LEU A 79 -12.03 14.48 -18.33
C LEU A 79 -11.05 13.66 -19.17
N ASP A 80 -11.21 12.33 -19.19
CA ASP A 80 -10.36 11.44 -19.98
C ASP A 80 -10.46 11.77 -21.47
N LYS A 81 -11.68 11.96 -21.98
CA LYS A 81 -11.93 12.35 -23.38
C LYS A 81 -11.30 13.70 -23.71
N GLU A 82 -11.38 14.67 -22.81
CA GLU A 82 -10.77 15.98 -23.00
C GLU A 82 -9.24 15.90 -23.02
N LEU A 83 -8.63 15.10 -22.14
CA LEU A 83 -7.18 14.86 -22.13
C LEU A 83 -6.72 14.15 -23.41
N GLN A 84 -7.47 13.16 -23.89
CA GLN A 84 -7.22 12.46 -25.15
C GLN A 84 -7.33 13.41 -26.36
N ARG A 85 -8.39 14.22 -26.42
CA ARG A 85 -8.61 15.20 -27.49
C ARG A 85 -7.47 16.22 -27.57
N ARG A 86 -6.88 16.60 -26.44
CA ARG A 86 -5.72 17.49 -26.36
C ARG A 86 -4.38 16.79 -26.61
N GLY A 87 -4.36 15.48 -26.79
CA GLY A 87 -3.16 14.70 -27.09
C GLY A 87 -2.21 14.53 -25.90
N TYR A 88 -2.70 14.61 -24.67
CA TYR A 88 -1.87 14.40 -23.48
C TYR A 88 -1.63 12.91 -23.20
N ARG A 89 -0.44 12.60 -22.67
CA ARG A 89 -0.13 11.28 -22.11
C ARG A 89 -0.49 11.32 -20.63
N PHE A 90 -1.44 10.50 -20.19
CA PHE A 90 -1.87 10.48 -18.80
C PHE A 90 -2.16 9.06 -18.33
N ALA A 91 -2.20 8.91 -17.00
CA ALA A 91 -2.71 7.73 -16.33
C ALA A 91 -3.69 8.22 -15.26
N ARG A 92 -4.88 7.62 -15.20
CA ARG A 92 -5.89 7.89 -14.18
C ARG A 92 -6.20 6.62 -13.42
N TYR A 93 -6.24 6.70 -12.10
CA TYR A 93 -6.69 5.61 -11.24
C TYR A 93 -7.69 6.20 -10.24
N ALA A 94 -8.98 5.89 -10.43
CA ALA A 94 -10.06 6.55 -9.71
C ALA A 94 -9.97 8.09 -9.86
N ASP A 95 -9.75 8.80 -8.76
CA ASP A 95 -9.59 10.25 -8.64
C ASP A 95 -8.13 10.73 -8.81
N ASP A 96 -7.15 9.84 -8.63
CA ASP A 96 -5.73 10.15 -8.85
C ASP A 96 -5.45 10.28 -10.36
N LEU A 97 -5.00 11.46 -10.80
CA LEU A 97 -4.68 11.75 -12.19
C LEU A 97 -3.24 12.21 -12.35
N LEU A 98 -2.49 11.51 -13.18
CA LEU A 98 -1.11 11.84 -13.54
C LEU A 98 -0.99 12.19 -15.02
N ILE A 99 -0.56 13.40 -15.35
CA ILE A 99 -0.35 13.84 -16.73
C ILE A 99 1.13 14.04 -17.01
N LEU A 100 1.69 13.30 -17.97
CA LEU A 100 3.11 13.37 -18.33
C LEU A 100 3.39 14.57 -19.26
N VAL A 101 4.38 15.37 -18.89
CA VAL A 101 4.80 16.57 -19.63
C VAL A 101 6.32 16.62 -19.83
N LYS A 102 6.76 17.38 -20.85
CA LYS A 102 8.18 17.49 -21.22
C LYS A 102 8.93 18.55 -20.41
N SER A 103 8.24 19.60 -19.96
CA SER A 103 8.84 20.73 -19.25
C SER A 103 7.97 21.16 -18.07
N PRO A 104 8.56 21.75 -17.01
CA PRO A 104 7.81 22.21 -15.84
C PRO A 104 6.87 23.37 -16.20
N ARG A 105 7.30 24.29 -17.07
CA ARG A 105 6.45 25.39 -17.57
C ARG A 105 5.21 24.87 -18.29
N THR A 106 5.37 23.83 -19.11
CA THR A 106 4.22 23.16 -19.74
C THR A 106 3.32 22.51 -18.68
N GLY A 107 3.91 21.90 -17.65
CA GLY A 107 3.18 21.31 -16.53
C GLY A 107 2.27 22.32 -15.83
N GLU A 108 2.78 23.48 -15.45
CA GLU A 108 1.96 24.51 -14.77
C GLU A 108 0.83 25.03 -15.67
N ARG A 109 1.10 25.21 -16.96
CA ARG A 109 0.06 25.59 -17.93
C ARG A 109 -1.03 24.52 -18.04
N VAL A 110 -0.65 23.25 -18.07
CA VAL A 110 -1.59 22.13 -18.13
C VAL A 110 -2.39 22.04 -16.82
N LYS A 111 -1.72 22.13 -15.66
CA LYS A 111 -2.36 22.15 -14.34
C LYS A 111 -3.47 23.20 -14.30
N ALA A 112 -3.13 24.47 -14.58
CA ALA A 112 -4.10 25.57 -14.55
C ALA A 112 -5.27 25.37 -15.54
N SER A 113 -4.99 24.83 -16.72
CA SER A 113 -6.02 24.58 -17.74
C SER A 113 -6.98 23.45 -17.34
N ILE A 114 -6.45 22.36 -16.78
CA ILE A 114 -7.26 21.21 -16.36
C ILE A 114 -8.02 21.52 -15.07
N THR A 115 -7.42 22.22 -14.10
CA THR A 115 -8.13 22.72 -12.92
C THR A 115 -9.34 23.57 -13.33
N ARG A 116 -9.17 24.49 -14.29
CA ARG A 116 -10.28 25.30 -14.80
C ARG A 116 -11.39 24.45 -15.43
N TYR A 117 -11.02 23.43 -16.19
CA TYR A 117 -11.98 22.51 -16.81
C TYR A 117 -12.76 21.72 -15.75
N LEU A 118 -12.07 21.14 -14.77
CA LEU A 118 -12.67 20.39 -13.66
C LEU A 118 -13.66 21.26 -12.86
N THR A 119 -13.28 22.50 -12.55
CA THR A 119 -14.12 23.40 -11.76
C THR A 119 -15.31 23.94 -12.56
N ARG A 120 -15.15 24.24 -13.85
CA ARG A 120 -16.25 24.82 -14.65
C ARG A 120 -17.21 23.78 -15.21
N GLU A 121 -16.69 22.71 -15.81
CA GLU A 121 -17.50 21.72 -16.53
C GLU A 121 -18.00 20.60 -15.63
N LEU A 122 -17.15 20.12 -14.73
CA LEU A 122 -17.50 19.01 -13.83
C LEU A 122 -17.91 19.47 -12.42
N LYS A 123 -17.78 20.77 -12.12
CA LYS A 123 -18.03 21.37 -10.80
C LYS A 123 -17.24 20.69 -9.67
N LEU A 124 -16.03 20.22 -9.98
CA LEU A 124 -15.13 19.59 -9.01
C LEU A 124 -14.07 20.56 -8.50
N VAL A 125 -13.70 20.40 -7.23
CA VAL A 125 -12.65 21.20 -6.59
C VAL A 125 -11.36 20.41 -6.55
N VAL A 126 -10.28 21.02 -7.03
CA VAL A 126 -8.93 20.44 -7.00
C VAL A 126 -8.25 20.79 -5.69
N ASN A 127 -7.55 19.81 -5.10
CA ASN A 127 -6.74 20.03 -3.92
C ASN A 127 -5.40 20.67 -4.32
N GLU A 128 -5.30 21.99 -4.22
CA GLU A 128 -4.10 22.74 -4.62
C GLU A 128 -2.85 22.40 -3.79
N GLN A 129 -3.02 21.96 -2.53
CA GLN A 129 -1.89 21.61 -1.66
C GLN A 129 -1.25 20.28 -2.07
N LYS A 130 -2.07 19.33 -2.53
CA LYS A 130 -1.59 18.03 -2.99
C LYS A 130 -1.26 18.01 -4.48
N SER A 131 -1.90 18.88 -5.27
CA SER A 131 -1.69 18.95 -6.72
C SER A 131 -0.43 19.72 -7.09
N ARG A 132 0.50 19.08 -7.79
CA ARG A 132 1.83 19.65 -8.05
C ARG A 132 2.46 19.13 -9.35
N VAL A 133 3.34 19.95 -9.92
CA VAL A 133 4.22 19.54 -11.02
C VAL A 133 5.47 18.92 -10.42
N VAL A 134 5.65 17.62 -10.62
CA VAL A 134 6.79 16.86 -10.08
C VAL A 134 7.72 16.42 -11.18
N LYS A 135 9.01 16.32 -10.85
CA LYS A 135 9.99 15.68 -11.73
C LYS A 135 9.85 14.16 -11.59
N THR A 136 9.72 13.46 -12.71
CA THR A 136 9.66 11.99 -12.71
C THR A 136 11.09 11.45 -12.62
N ASN A 137 11.33 10.49 -11.73
CA ASN A 137 12.65 9.89 -11.50
C ASN A 137 13.06 8.84 -12.58
N GLY A 138 12.47 8.92 -13.77
CA GLY A 138 12.71 7.97 -14.87
C GLY A 138 11.79 6.75 -14.84
N THR A 139 12.10 5.76 -15.67
CA THR A 139 11.28 4.58 -15.99
C THR A 139 11.15 3.53 -14.90
N LYS A 140 11.84 3.69 -13.76
CA LYS A 140 11.89 2.67 -12.70
C LYS A 140 10.81 2.88 -11.67
N LEU A 141 9.94 1.90 -11.50
CA LEU A 141 8.91 1.92 -10.48
C LEU A 141 9.56 1.63 -9.12
N ARG A 142 9.31 2.48 -8.13
CA ARG A 142 9.77 2.27 -6.75
C ARG A 142 8.59 2.44 -5.81
N TRP A 143 8.51 1.59 -4.78
CA TRP A 143 7.62 1.86 -3.66
C TRP A 143 8.02 3.14 -2.93
N SER A 144 7.04 3.80 -2.31
CA SER A 144 7.28 5.00 -1.51
C SER A 144 7.98 4.67 -0.19
N ASP A 145 8.69 5.65 0.37
CA ASP A 145 9.32 5.51 1.70
C ASP A 145 8.27 5.27 2.79
N GLN A 146 7.08 5.85 2.65
CA GLN A 146 5.94 5.62 3.54
C GLN A 146 5.47 4.16 3.47
N ALA A 147 5.24 3.60 2.28
CA ALA A 147 4.85 2.20 2.12
C ALA A 147 5.89 1.24 2.72
N PHE A 148 7.18 1.59 2.60
CA PHE A 148 8.25 0.83 3.23
C PHE A 148 8.28 0.97 4.77
N ALA A 149 7.99 2.15 5.30
CA ALA A 149 7.86 2.38 6.73
C ALA A 149 6.68 1.58 7.31
N ASP A 150 5.54 1.58 6.62
CA ASP A 150 4.33 0.84 7.00
C ASP A 150 4.58 -0.66 6.95
N PHE A 151 5.29 -1.15 5.94
CA PHE A 151 5.73 -2.55 5.87
C PHE A 151 6.53 -2.96 7.11
N LYS A 152 7.57 -2.18 7.45
CA LYS A 152 8.36 -2.43 8.66
C LYS A 152 7.50 -2.35 9.91
N HIS A 153 6.56 -1.42 9.99
CA HIS A 153 5.67 -1.28 11.14
C HIS A 153 4.82 -2.55 11.35
N HIS A 154 4.16 -3.05 10.30
CA HIS A 154 3.34 -4.25 10.36
C HIS A 154 4.16 -5.50 10.68
N VAL A 155 5.33 -5.66 10.07
CA VAL A 155 6.23 -6.77 10.42
C VAL A 155 6.63 -6.69 11.89
N ARG A 156 6.89 -5.50 12.44
CA ARG A 156 7.20 -5.33 13.87
C ARG A 156 6.06 -5.79 14.77
N GLN A 157 4.82 -5.45 14.44
CA GLN A 157 3.63 -5.89 15.19
C GLN A 157 3.49 -7.42 15.16
N LEU A 158 3.58 -8.02 13.97
CA LEU A 158 3.46 -9.47 13.78
C LEU A 158 4.61 -10.26 14.41
N THR A 159 5.75 -9.63 14.63
CA THR A 159 6.93 -10.23 15.29
C THR A 159 7.21 -9.57 16.64
N GLY A 160 6.14 -9.12 17.30
CA GLY A 160 6.20 -8.59 18.66
C GLY A 160 6.64 -9.66 19.65
N ARG A 161 7.72 -9.40 20.41
CA ARG A 161 8.25 -10.35 21.41
C ARG A 161 7.29 -10.63 22.56
N SER A 162 6.40 -9.69 22.85
CA SER A 162 5.38 -9.80 23.90
C SER A 162 4.06 -10.36 23.40
N TRP A 163 3.97 -10.70 22.10
CA TRP A 163 2.76 -11.27 21.53
C TRP A 163 2.67 -12.76 21.87
N GLY A 164 1.73 -13.14 22.74
CA GLY A 164 1.59 -14.49 23.31
C GLY A 164 0.94 -15.51 22.37
N VAL A 165 1.50 -15.71 21.18
CA VAL A 165 0.98 -16.69 20.19
C VAL A 165 2.03 -17.74 19.83
N SER A 166 1.57 -18.88 19.30
CA SER A 166 2.46 -19.93 18.81
C SER A 166 3.32 -19.45 17.63
N MET A 167 4.50 -20.06 17.46
CA MET A 167 5.40 -19.70 16.35
C MET A 167 4.82 -20.08 14.99
N GLY A 168 4.11 -21.20 14.87
CA GLY A 168 3.42 -21.57 13.63
C GLY A 168 2.39 -20.51 13.23
N TYR A 169 1.55 -20.06 14.17
CA TYR A 169 0.58 -18.99 13.90
C TYR A 169 1.25 -17.68 13.53
N ARG A 170 2.32 -17.29 14.26
CA ARG A 170 3.12 -16.10 13.97
C ARG A 170 3.68 -16.13 12.55
N LEU A 171 4.31 -17.23 12.15
CA LEU A 171 4.90 -17.40 10.83
C LEU A 171 3.84 -17.42 9.73
N GLY A 172 2.70 -18.09 9.95
CA GLY A 172 1.57 -18.08 9.01
C GLY A 172 1.01 -16.66 8.78
N ARG A 173 0.78 -15.90 9.85
CA ARG A 173 0.32 -14.50 9.77
C ARG A 173 1.33 -13.60 9.04
N LEU A 174 2.62 -13.73 9.39
CA LEU A 174 3.70 -12.99 8.75
C LEU A 174 3.80 -13.34 7.26
N ALA A 175 3.72 -14.63 6.92
CA ALA A 175 3.81 -15.09 5.55
C ALA A 175 2.66 -14.56 4.70
N ARG A 176 1.42 -14.61 5.21
CA ARG A 176 0.25 -14.04 4.53
C ARG A 176 0.41 -12.55 4.25
N TYR A 177 0.87 -11.79 5.26
CA TYR A 177 1.12 -10.36 5.10
C TYR A 177 2.20 -10.06 4.05
N ILE A 178 3.36 -10.70 4.17
CA ILE A 178 4.47 -10.49 3.23
C ILE A 178 4.08 -10.89 1.80
N ARG A 179 3.36 -12.01 1.60
CA ARG A 179 2.86 -12.39 0.26
C ARG A 179 1.91 -11.34 -0.31
N GLY A 180 0.94 -10.88 0.47
CA GLY A 180 0.01 -9.84 0.02
C GLY A 180 0.73 -8.54 -0.36
N TRP A 181 1.68 -8.12 0.48
CA TRP A 181 2.49 -6.94 0.20
C TRP A 181 3.34 -7.12 -1.07
N MET A 182 3.98 -8.28 -1.25
CA MET A 182 4.77 -8.58 -2.44
C MET A 182 3.94 -8.75 -3.71
N ASN A 183 2.68 -9.18 -3.62
CA ASN A 183 1.80 -9.25 -4.79
C ASN A 183 1.50 -7.84 -5.35
N TYR A 184 1.38 -6.84 -4.48
CA TYR A 184 1.13 -5.46 -4.89
C TYR A 184 2.41 -4.70 -5.22
N PHE A 185 3.38 -4.71 -4.30
CA PHE A 185 4.63 -3.95 -4.41
C PHE A 185 5.76 -4.69 -5.14
N GLY A 186 5.54 -5.95 -5.53
CA GLY A 186 6.53 -6.77 -6.22
C GLY A 186 6.86 -6.31 -7.64
N ILE A 187 6.10 -5.39 -8.22
CA ILE A 187 6.37 -4.77 -9.53
C ILE A 187 7.50 -3.71 -9.42
N SER A 188 7.88 -3.33 -8.20
CA SER A 188 8.95 -2.36 -7.95
C SER A 188 10.32 -2.91 -8.36
N ASP A 189 11.04 -2.16 -9.19
CA ASP A 189 12.42 -2.45 -9.63
C ASP A 189 13.46 -2.27 -8.51
N TYR A 190 13.03 -1.86 -7.31
CA TYR A 190 13.91 -1.44 -6.24
C TYR A 190 14.39 -2.62 -5.37
N TYR A 191 15.43 -3.32 -5.84
CA TYR A 191 15.98 -4.49 -5.17
C TYR A 191 16.85 -4.20 -3.93
N ARG A 192 17.53 -3.05 -3.87
CA ARG A 192 18.53 -2.72 -2.82
C ARG A 192 18.11 -3.05 -1.37
N PRO A 193 16.93 -2.65 -0.88
CA PRO A 193 16.53 -2.91 0.51
C PRO A 193 16.09 -4.37 0.77
N ILE A 194 15.86 -5.18 -0.26
CA ILE A 194 15.24 -6.50 -0.12
C ILE A 194 16.09 -7.48 0.69
N PRO A 195 17.41 -7.63 0.44
CA PRO A 195 18.26 -8.47 1.27
C PRO A 195 18.30 -8.04 2.74
N GLU A 196 18.26 -6.73 3.01
CA GLU A 196 18.25 -6.16 4.35
C GLU A 196 16.95 -6.48 5.10
N ILE A 197 15.81 -6.34 4.42
CA ILE A 197 14.50 -6.72 4.94
C ILE A 197 14.50 -8.19 5.37
N ASP A 198 15.06 -9.05 4.53
CA ASP A 198 15.13 -10.49 4.75
C ASP A 198 15.98 -10.80 5.99
N SER A 199 17.16 -10.18 6.08
CA SER A 199 18.06 -10.30 7.23
C SER A 199 17.40 -9.80 8.52
N TRP A 200 16.76 -8.64 8.45
CA TRP A 200 16.05 -8.02 9.56
C TRP A 200 14.87 -8.88 10.03
N THR A 201 14.08 -9.42 9.11
CA THR A 201 12.94 -10.30 9.41
C THR A 201 13.39 -11.59 10.07
N ARG A 202 14.42 -12.25 9.53
CA ARG A 202 15.04 -13.43 10.16
C ARG A 202 15.50 -13.13 11.58
N ARG A 203 16.17 -12.00 11.79
CA ARG A 203 16.62 -11.57 13.12
C ARG A 203 15.46 -11.37 14.10
N ARG A 204 14.34 -10.79 13.65
CA ARG A 204 13.13 -10.62 14.49
C ARG A 204 12.51 -11.97 14.87
N ILE A 205 12.49 -12.93 13.95
CA ILE A 205 12.01 -14.28 14.25
C ILE A 205 12.95 -15.01 15.22
N ARG A 206 14.27 -14.88 15.07
CA ARG A 206 15.24 -15.40 16.06
C ARG A 206 14.99 -14.83 17.45
N MET A 207 14.74 -13.51 17.55
CA MET A 207 14.39 -12.86 18.81
C MET A 207 13.11 -13.46 19.42
N CYS A 208 12.11 -13.76 18.58
CA CYS A 208 10.86 -14.38 19.02
C CYS A 208 11.07 -15.78 19.61
N TYR A 209 11.80 -16.66 18.91
CA TYR A 209 12.18 -17.98 19.44
C TYR A 209 13.00 -17.85 20.73
N TRP A 210 13.97 -16.93 20.75
CA TRP A 210 14.80 -16.69 21.92
C TRP A 210 14.01 -16.24 23.15
N LYS A 211 12.94 -15.45 22.95
CA LYS A 211 12.03 -15.05 24.01
C LYS A 211 11.11 -16.19 24.47
N GLN A 212 10.64 -17.02 23.53
CA GLN A 212 9.83 -18.20 23.83
C GLN A 212 10.61 -19.22 24.67
N TRP A 213 11.91 -19.39 24.42
CA TRP A 213 12.80 -20.21 25.24
C TRP A 213 13.11 -19.48 26.56
N ARG A 214 12.12 -19.41 27.46
CA ARG A 214 12.18 -18.62 28.70
C ARG A 214 13.37 -18.96 29.58
N TRP A 215 13.65 -20.25 29.77
CA TRP A 215 14.64 -20.74 30.74
C TRP A 215 15.99 -21.03 30.09
N VAL A 216 17.07 -20.79 30.85
CA VAL A 216 18.45 -21.08 30.41
C VAL A 216 18.60 -22.53 29.95
N ARG A 217 18.09 -23.49 30.72
CA ARG A 217 18.12 -24.92 30.38
C ARG A 217 17.45 -25.20 29.03
N THR A 218 16.31 -24.57 28.76
CA THR A 218 15.58 -24.70 27.48
C THR A 218 16.34 -24.09 26.32
N LYS A 219 16.94 -22.91 26.50
CA LYS A 219 17.78 -22.26 25.47
C LYS A 219 18.97 -23.12 25.08
N VAL A 220 19.69 -23.65 26.08
CA VAL A 220 20.86 -24.51 25.85
C VAL A 220 20.44 -25.79 25.14
N ARG A 221 19.39 -26.46 25.62
CA ARG A 221 18.87 -27.69 24.99
C ARG A 221 18.51 -27.46 23.53
N ASN A 222 17.75 -26.40 23.23
CA ASN A 222 17.32 -26.12 21.86
C ASN A 222 18.50 -25.72 20.96
N LEU A 223 19.44 -24.90 21.45
CA LEU A 223 20.63 -24.56 20.66
C LEU A 223 21.51 -25.78 20.35
N LEU A 224 21.69 -26.69 21.33
CA LEU A 224 22.42 -27.94 21.14
C LEU A 224 21.74 -28.85 20.12
N ALA A 225 20.41 -29.00 20.21
CA ALA A 225 19.62 -29.77 19.24
C ALA A 225 19.70 -29.18 17.82
N LEU A 226 19.97 -27.88 17.71
CA LEU A 226 20.17 -27.19 16.43
C LEU A 226 21.65 -27.13 16.00
N GLY A 227 22.56 -27.86 16.66
CA GLY A 227 23.96 -27.97 16.24
C GLY A 227 24.89 -26.85 16.73
N THR A 228 24.46 -26.01 17.66
CA THR A 228 25.35 -25.00 18.27
C THR A 228 26.34 -25.65 19.24
N SER A 229 27.60 -25.20 19.26
CA SER A 229 28.58 -25.72 20.23
C SER A 229 28.16 -25.49 21.68
N LYS A 230 28.42 -26.48 22.55
CA LYS A 230 28.00 -26.46 23.96
C LYS A 230 28.47 -25.21 24.71
N ARG A 231 29.74 -24.83 24.55
CA ARG A 231 30.32 -23.63 25.15
C ARG A 231 29.54 -22.37 24.74
N GLN A 232 29.31 -22.20 23.44
CA GLN A 232 28.65 -21.02 22.90
C GLN A 232 27.17 -20.95 23.27
N ALA A 233 26.49 -22.10 23.33
CA ALA A 233 25.10 -22.21 23.77
C ALA A 233 24.93 -21.77 25.24
N ILE A 234 25.80 -22.24 26.14
CA ILE A 234 25.78 -21.86 27.57
C ILE A 234 26.05 -20.37 27.76
N LEU A 235 27.14 -19.85 27.17
CA LEU A 235 27.51 -18.44 27.29
C LEU A 235 26.39 -17.50 26.81
N THR A 236 25.73 -17.86 25.71
CA THR A 236 24.67 -17.03 25.13
C THR A 236 23.39 -17.12 25.96
N ALA A 237 23.06 -18.30 26.48
CA ALA A 237 21.84 -18.51 27.28
C ALA A 237 21.87 -17.80 28.64
N LEU A 238 23.05 -17.71 29.28
CA LEU A 238 23.27 -17.03 30.57
C LEU A 238 23.38 -15.50 30.45
N SER A 239 23.59 -14.97 29.24
CA SER A 239 23.80 -13.54 29.04
C SER A 239 22.59 -12.69 29.45
N SER A 240 22.84 -11.59 30.16
CA SER A 240 21.86 -10.57 30.54
C SER A 240 21.53 -9.59 29.40
N LYS A 241 22.18 -9.71 28.23
CA LYS A 241 21.96 -8.81 27.10
C LYS A 241 20.54 -8.96 26.54
N SER A 242 20.04 -7.89 25.91
CA SER A 242 18.67 -7.85 25.40
C SER A 242 18.39 -8.94 24.35
N TYR A 243 17.13 -9.38 24.23
CA TYR A 243 16.73 -10.37 23.24
C TYR A 243 17.11 -9.98 21.80
N TRP A 244 17.02 -8.68 21.47
CA TRP A 244 17.43 -8.15 20.17
C TRP A 244 18.95 -8.23 19.97
N HIS A 245 19.74 -7.97 21.02
CA HIS A 245 21.19 -8.15 20.95
C HIS A 245 21.55 -9.62 20.78
N LEU A 246 20.91 -10.51 21.54
CA LEU A 246 21.21 -11.94 21.49
C LEU A 246 20.82 -12.59 20.16
N SER A 247 19.77 -12.10 19.49
CA SER A 247 19.33 -12.60 18.17
C SER A 247 20.32 -12.46 17.00
N LYS A 248 21.40 -11.66 17.17
CA LYS A 248 22.49 -11.52 16.18
C LYS A 248 23.77 -12.26 16.59
N THR A 249 23.80 -12.92 17.74
CA THR A 249 25.01 -13.61 18.21
C THR A 249 25.31 -14.85 17.38
N LEU A 250 26.58 -15.25 17.32
CA LEU A 250 27.01 -16.44 16.59
C LEU A 250 26.19 -17.66 16.98
N ALA A 251 25.98 -17.91 18.29
CA ALA A 251 25.18 -19.02 18.80
C ALA A 251 23.77 -19.07 18.20
N THR A 252 23.09 -17.92 18.15
CA THR A 252 21.73 -17.87 17.59
C THR A 252 21.72 -18.01 16.07
N GLN A 253 22.79 -17.58 15.38
CA GLN A 253 22.89 -17.71 13.93
C GLN A 253 23.27 -19.13 13.50
N THR A 254 24.14 -19.80 14.26
CA THR A 254 24.55 -21.19 14.01
C THR A 254 23.48 -22.19 14.43
N GLY A 255 22.73 -21.92 15.50
CA GLY A 255 21.57 -22.74 15.87
C GLY A 255 20.37 -22.46 14.98
N MET A 256 19.85 -21.23 14.99
CA MET A 256 18.71 -20.84 14.14
C MET A 256 19.21 -20.37 12.77
N THR A 257 19.75 -21.31 11.99
CA THR A 257 20.26 -21.06 10.64
C THR A 257 19.17 -20.53 9.71
N ASN A 258 19.57 -19.97 8.57
CA ASN A 258 18.60 -19.49 7.57
C ASN A 258 17.76 -20.65 7.01
N ASP A 259 18.37 -21.82 6.81
CA ASP A 259 17.70 -23.02 6.32
C ASP A 259 16.74 -23.59 7.36
N TRP A 260 17.13 -23.58 8.63
CA TRP A 260 16.22 -23.95 9.71
C TRP A 260 15.02 -23.01 9.78
N LEU A 261 15.23 -21.69 9.71
CA LEU A 261 14.11 -20.74 9.70
C LEU A 261 13.18 -20.96 8.49
N LYS A 262 13.74 -21.30 7.33
CA LYS A 262 12.99 -21.66 6.12
C LYS A 262 12.18 -22.93 6.34
N SER A 263 12.75 -23.97 6.96
CA SER A 263 12.04 -25.22 7.26
C SER A 263 10.92 -25.02 8.29
N GLN A 264 11.05 -24.05 9.19
CA GLN A 264 9.96 -23.63 10.09
C GLN A 264 8.82 -22.87 9.37
N GLY A 265 8.98 -22.53 8.09
CA GLY A 265 7.97 -21.82 7.29
C GLY A 265 8.18 -20.31 7.17
N LEU A 266 9.35 -19.78 7.53
CA LEU A 266 9.67 -18.38 7.26
C LEU A 266 9.89 -18.17 5.76
N ILE A 267 9.09 -17.30 5.16
CA ILE A 267 9.23 -16.94 3.76
C ILE A 267 10.30 -15.87 3.53
N SER A 268 10.94 -15.92 2.37
CA SER A 268 11.92 -14.92 1.94
C SER A 268 11.26 -13.89 1.02
N VAL A 269 11.37 -12.62 1.39
CA VAL A 269 10.97 -11.47 0.57
C VAL A 269 11.78 -11.44 -0.72
N ARG A 270 13.07 -11.79 -0.65
CA ARG A 270 13.93 -11.91 -1.83
C ARG A 270 13.40 -12.94 -2.83
N ALA A 271 13.05 -14.13 -2.37
CA ALA A 271 12.51 -15.18 -3.24
C ALA A 271 11.18 -14.75 -3.90
N LEU A 272 10.31 -14.06 -3.15
CA LEU A 272 9.07 -13.53 -3.70
C LEU A 272 9.30 -12.44 -4.74
N TRP A 273 10.27 -11.56 -4.51
CA TRP A 273 10.61 -10.50 -5.46
C TRP A 273 11.19 -11.06 -6.75
N MET A 274 12.10 -12.04 -6.64
CA MET A 274 12.66 -12.77 -7.77
C MET A 274 11.55 -13.38 -8.62
N ARG A 275 10.62 -14.10 -7.98
CA ARG A 275 9.46 -14.70 -8.65
C ARG A 275 8.58 -13.66 -9.34
N ALA A 276 8.33 -12.50 -8.70
CA ALA A 276 7.53 -11.43 -9.29
C ALA A 276 8.15 -10.84 -10.56
N HIS A 277 9.48 -10.91 -10.69
CA HIS A 277 10.23 -10.45 -11.86
C HIS A 277 10.58 -11.59 -12.84
N GLY A 278 10.02 -12.78 -12.65
CA GLY A 278 10.24 -13.93 -13.54
C GLY A 278 11.62 -14.58 -13.40
N TYR A 279 12.38 -14.28 -12.35
CA TYR A 279 13.60 -15.03 -12.04
C TYR A 279 13.24 -16.38 -11.43
N THR A 280 13.84 -17.44 -11.97
CA THR A 280 13.74 -18.82 -11.48
C THR A 280 14.69 -19.10 -10.31
#